data_AF-A0A934GT05-F1
#
_entry.id   AF-A0A934GT05-F1
#
_cell.length_a   1.000
_cell.length_b   1.000
_cell.length_c   1.000
_cell.angle_alpha   90.00
_cell.angle_beta   90.00
_cell.angle_gamma   90.00
#
_symmetry.space_group_name_H-M   'P 1'
#
loop_
_entity.id
_entity.type
_entity.pdbx_description
1 polymer ?
#
loop_
_entity_poly.entity_id
_entity_poly.type
_entity_poly.pdbx_seq_one_letter_code
_entity_poly.pdbx_strand_id
1 'polypeptide(L)'
;MRRWGWRWLFCWLSVLVTACGQLSSATPTPKPPTRTPSLQGFTPQATAPPTLPVRPVYTLTPFGSVATRLASQNLSSFIRIDAPTCYESAVQSLVCIGWIQNTGDDPLINPLITVYLLTPQGQPIQIMDTTTALSLLSGHMGLPYRVIFSEAPTENWAPYADLRAIEPLVIDSPPTVVALSVTNVQTTWNGSEYLIQGEIVNDTGQQLDSVHALAAFTTETGLLSGFRSQEITLTDANAGSVSFSMRATPLTGQPDHVEVMAQGYVSH
;
A
#
# COMPACT_ATOMS: atom_id res chain seq x y z
N MET A 1 -21.00 42.74 25.94
CA MET A 1 -21.23 41.90 27.13
C MET A 1 -21.61 40.52 26.58
N ARG A 2 -20.96 39.37 26.81
CA ARG A 2 -20.19 38.83 27.93
C ARG A 2 -19.20 37.80 27.35
N ARG A 3 -17.93 37.86 27.74
CA ARG A 3 -16.87 36.88 27.46
C ARG A 3 -16.81 35.86 28.60
N TRP A 4 -16.66 34.57 28.31
CA TRP A 4 -16.23 33.51 29.23
C TRP A 4 -16.05 32.23 28.39
N GLY A 5 -14.91 31.57 28.23
CA GLY A 5 -13.65 31.59 28.97
C GLY A 5 -13.52 30.28 29.75
N TRP A 6 -13.01 29.22 29.12
CA TRP A 6 -12.48 28.09 29.88
C TRP A 6 -11.27 27.43 29.21
N ARG A 7 -10.11 27.79 29.76
CA ARG A 7 -8.81 27.17 29.59
C ARG A 7 -8.73 25.99 30.54
N TRP A 8 -8.33 24.82 30.07
CA TRP A 8 -7.74 23.79 30.92
C TRP A 8 -6.41 23.38 30.30
N LEU A 9 -5.34 23.88 30.92
CA LEU A 9 -3.97 23.40 30.76
C LEU A 9 -3.91 21.99 31.38
N PHE A 10 -3.52 20.99 30.59
CA PHE A 10 -2.94 19.76 31.14
C PHE A 10 -1.43 19.79 30.95
N CYS A 11 -0.74 20.10 32.03
CA CYS A 11 0.70 19.91 32.20
C CYS A 11 0.99 18.40 32.21
N TRP A 12 1.66 17.89 31.18
CA TRP A 12 2.23 16.54 31.20
C TRP A 12 3.69 16.61 31.63
N LEU A 13 3.93 16.07 32.83
CA LEU A 13 5.25 15.78 33.40
C LEU A 13 6.08 14.94 32.42
N SER A 14 7.25 15.44 32.04
CA SER A 14 8.28 14.66 31.35
C SER A 14 9.21 14.04 32.39
N VAL A 15 9.22 12.70 32.50
CA VAL A 15 10.17 11.96 33.32
C VAL A 15 11.38 11.61 32.45
N LEU A 16 12.53 12.24 32.72
CA LEU A 16 13.83 11.92 32.14
C LEU A 16 14.51 10.84 32.98
N VAL A 17 14.63 9.62 32.43
CA VAL A 17 15.45 8.56 33.01
C VAL A 17 16.84 8.63 32.37
N THR A 18 17.82 9.12 33.13
CA THR A 18 19.24 9.10 32.79
C THR A 18 19.87 7.79 33.27
N ALA A 19 20.20 6.90 32.33
CA ALA A 19 20.97 5.70 32.61
C ALA A 19 22.48 6.02 32.55
N CYS A 20 23.16 5.99 33.71
CA CYS A 20 24.62 5.98 33.78
C CYS A 20 25.15 4.55 33.56
N GLY A 21 25.81 4.30 32.43
CA GLY A 21 26.63 3.11 32.22
C GLY A 21 28.06 3.33 32.73
N GLN A 22 28.47 2.60 33.76
CA GLN A 22 29.84 2.62 34.30
C GLN A 22 30.79 1.83 33.39
N LEU A 23 31.80 2.50 32.85
CA LEU A 23 32.94 1.89 32.16
C LEU A 23 33.88 1.26 33.20
N SER A 24 33.92 -0.07 33.26
CA SER A 24 34.96 -0.80 34.00
C SER A 24 36.23 -0.89 33.17
N SER A 25 37.30 -0.26 33.65
CA SER A 25 38.66 -0.40 33.10
C SER A 25 39.27 -1.72 33.57
N ALA A 26 39.62 -2.61 32.64
CA ALA A 26 40.32 -3.85 32.94
C ALA A 26 41.85 -3.63 32.96
N THR A 27 42.47 -4.05 34.06
CA THR A 27 43.91 -4.14 34.31
C THR A 27 44.62 -5.05 33.30
N PRO A 28 45.84 -4.72 32.82
CA PRO A 28 46.59 -5.58 31.90
C PRO A 28 47.30 -6.72 32.65
N THR A 29 46.92 -7.96 32.34
CA THR A 29 47.57 -9.18 32.84
C THR A 29 48.74 -9.59 31.93
N PRO A 30 49.86 -10.14 32.46
CA PRO A 30 51.06 -10.45 31.67
C PRO A 30 50.84 -11.60 30.67
N LYS A 31 51.43 -11.44 29.48
CA LYS A 31 51.36 -12.38 28.35
C LYS A 31 52.17 -13.66 28.61
N PRO A 32 51.57 -14.85 28.62
CA PRO A 32 52.30 -16.12 28.65
C PRO A 32 52.91 -16.46 27.28
N PRO A 33 53.97 -17.28 27.23
CA PRO A 33 54.71 -17.58 26.01
C PRO A 33 53.88 -18.33 24.97
N THR A 34 53.98 -17.84 23.74
CA THR A 34 53.39 -18.42 22.52
C THR A 34 53.84 -19.87 22.34
N ARG A 35 52.93 -20.82 22.55
CA ARG A 35 53.03 -22.17 21.99
C ARG A 35 52.24 -22.20 20.69
N THR A 36 52.91 -22.53 19.60
CA THR A 36 52.32 -22.72 18.28
C THR A 36 51.52 -24.03 18.29
N PRO A 37 50.18 -24.02 18.15
CA PRO A 37 49.44 -25.25 17.93
C PRO A 37 49.53 -25.63 16.45
N SER A 38 50.05 -26.82 16.17
CA SER A 38 49.88 -27.47 14.87
C SER A 38 48.42 -27.91 14.74
N LEU A 39 47.60 -27.11 14.05
CA LEU A 39 46.22 -27.44 13.72
C LEU A 39 46.22 -28.57 12.68
N GLN A 40 46.00 -29.81 13.13
CA GLN A 40 45.54 -30.88 12.24
C GLN A 40 44.11 -30.55 11.83
N GLY A 41 43.90 -30.56 10.50
CA GLY A 41 42.66 -30.11 9.87
C GLY A 41 41.46 -30.94 10.28
N PHE A 42 40.55 -30.30 11.02
CA PHE A 42 39.13 -30.57 10.90
C PHE A 42 38.56 -29.48 10.02
N THR A 43 38.24 -29.80 8.75
CA THR A 43 37.34 -28.98 7.95
C THR A 43 35.94 -29.15 8.53
N PRO A 44 35.35 -28.15 9.20
CA PRO A 44 33.91 -28.17 9.41
C PRO A 44 33.28 -28.12 8.03
N GLN A 45 32.56 -29.19 7.68
CA GLN A 45 31.69 -29.19 6.52
C GLN A 45 30.64 -28.11 6.78
N ALA A 46 30.86 -26.94 6.19
CA ALA A 46 29.94 -25.81 6.25
C ALA A 46 28.62 -26.29 5.67
N THR A 47 27.70 -26.66 6.56
CA THR A 47 26.31 -26.90 6.18
C THR A 47 25.81 -25.52 5.80
N ALA A 48 25.63 -25.29 4.51
CA ALA A 48 25.11 -24.04 4.01
C ALA A 48 23.84 -23.70 4.82
N PRO A 49 23.70 -22.47 5.35
CA PRO A 49 22.45 -22.06 5.98
C PRO A 49 21.32 -22.32 4.98
N PRO A 50 20.14 -22.81 5.42
CA PRO A 50 19.02 -23.02 4.52
C PRO A 50 18.76 -21.70 3.80
N THR A 51 18.98 -21.71 2.48
CA THR A 51 18.70 -20.58 1.60
C THR A 51 17.19 -20.38 1.67
N LEU A 52 16.73 -19.40 2.43
CA LEU A 52 15.34 -18.96 2.37
C LEU A 52 15.03 -18.66 0.89
N PRO A 53 13.87 -19.10 0.35
CA PRO A 53 13.51 -18.75 -1.01
C PRO A 53 13.53 -17.23 -1.16
N VAL A 54 14.33 -16.76 -2.11
CA VAL A 54 14.69 -15.34 -2.28
C VAL A 54 13.48 -14.47 -2.68
N ARG A 55 12.30 -15.06 -2.96
CA ARG A 55 11.06 -14.34 -3.22
C ARG A 55 9.82 -15.13 -2.80
N PRO A 56 8.78 -14.47 -2.28
CA PRO A 56 7.45 -15.05 -2.27
C PRO A 56 6.97 -15.20 -3.72
N VAL A 57 6.76 -16.44 -4.15
CA VAL A 57 6.04 -16.72 -5.41
C VAL A 57 4.56 -16.58 -5.10
N TYR A 58 3.91 -15.61 -5.73
CA TYR A 58 2.47 -15.47 -5.64
C TYR A 58 1.81 -16.28 -6.74
N THR A 59 0.89 -17.16 -6.37
CA THR A 59 0.13 -17.95 -7.34
C THR A 59 -1.31 -17.46 -7.36
N LEU A 60 -1.84 -17.24 -8.56
CA LEU A 60 -3.27 -17.00 -8.75
C LEU A 60 -4.05 -18.17 -8.15
N THR A 61 -4.89 -17.90 -7.16
CA THR A 61 -5.69 -18.96 -6.55
C THR A 61 -6.90 -19.25 -7.46
N PRO A 62 -7.12 -20.49 -7.91
CA PRO A 62 -8.31 -20.82 -8.69
C PRO A 62 -9.54 -20.75 -7.76
N PHE A 63 -10.50 -19.87 -8.07
CA PHE A 63 -11.73 -19.76 -7.29
C PHE A 63 -12.84 -20.65 -7.84
N GLY A 64 -13.69 -21.16 -6.95
CA GLY A 64 -14.98 -21.72 -7.35
C GLY A 64 -15.92 -20.61 -7.83
N SER A 65 -16.73 -20.87 -8.85
CA SER A 65 -17.79 -19.94 -9.25
C SER A 65 -18.86 -19.90 -8.16
N VAL A 66 -18.96 -18.81 -7.41
CA VAL A 66 -20.07 -18.60 -6.48
C VAL A 66 -21.14 -17.77 -7.19
N ALA A 67 -22.32 -18.37 -7.36
CA ALA A 67 -23.50 -17.67 -7.85
C ALA A 67 -24.15 -16.87 -6.72
N THR A 68 -23.40 -15.98 -6.06
CA THR A 68 -23.95 -15.10 -5.02
C THR A 68 -24.39 -13.79 -5.65
N ARG A 69 -25.70 -13.64 -5.85
CA ARG A 69 -26.33 -12.32 -5.83
C ARG A 69 -26.41 -11.87 -4.38
N LEU A 70 -25.30 -11.40 -3.82
CA LEU A 70 -25.43 -10.48 -2.69
C LEU A 70 -26.08 -9.23 -3.28
N ALA A 71 -27.23 -8.84 -2.75
CA ALA A 71 -27.86 -7.59 -3.10
C ALA A 71 -26.90 -6.50 -2.65
N SER A 72 -26.05 -6.02 -3.59
CA SER A 72 -25.36 -4.75 -3.44
C SER A 72 -26.41 -3.75 -2.99
N GLN A 73 -26.24 -3.24 -1.78
CA GLN A 73 -26.98 -2.04 -1.41
C GLN A 73 -26.43 -0.99 -2.36
N ASN A 74 -27.24 -0.60 -3.36
CA ASN A 74 -26.94 0.40 -4.37
C ASN A 74 -26.53 1.71 -3.67
N LEU A 75 -25.26 1.82 -3.27
CA LEU A 75 -24.73 3.05 -2.69
C LEU A 75 -24.45 4.09 -3.75
N SER A 76 -24.42 3.69 -5.02
CA SER A 76 -24.70 4.57 -6.15
C SER A 76 -24.69 3.78 -7.46
N SER A 77 -25.56 4.12 -8.42
CA SER A 77 -25.48 3.60 -9.79
C SER A 77 -24.19 4.00 -10.53
N PHE A 78 -23.37 4.90 -9.96
CA PHE A 78 -22.12 5.37 -10.55
C PHE A 78 -20.85 4.76 -9.93
N ILE A 79 -20.96 3.78 -9.02
CA ILE A 79 -19.79 3.06 -8.51
C ILE A 79 -19.82 1.60 -8.92
N ARG A 80 -18.71 1.13 -9.46
CA ARG A 80 -18.49 -0.28 -9.79
C ARG A 80 -17.33 -0.84 -8.97
N ILE A 81 -17.57 -1.95 -8.31
CA ILE A 81 -16.54 -2.74 -7.61
C ILE A 81 -16.64 -4.16 -8.14
N ASP A 82 -15.57 -4.64 -8.77
CA ASP A 82 -15.45 -6.02 -9.19
C ASP A 82 -14.89 -6.88 -8.06
N ALA A 83 -15.15 -8.19 -8.13
CA ALA A 83 -14.53 -9.15 -7.22
C ALA A 83 -12.98 -9.05 -7.34
N PRO A 84 -12.25 -8.98 -6.22
CA PRO A 84 -10.81 -8.84 -6.28
C PRO A 84 -10.15 -10.14 -6.74
N THR A 85 -8.98 -10.00 -7.34
CA THR A 85 -8.10 -11.13 -7.65
C THR A 85 -7.24 -11.42 -6.42
N CYS A 86 -7.20 -12.67 -5.98
CA CYS A 86 -6.39 -13.07 -4.82
C CYS A 86 -5.19 -13.93 -5.19
N TYR A 87 -4.12 -13.71 -4.44
CA TYR A 87 -2.81 -14.28 -4.62
C TYR A 87 -2.34 -14.89 -3.31
N GLU A 88 -2.05 -16.18 -3.32
CA GLU A 88 -1.47 -16.85 -2.15
C GLU A 88 0.04 -16.64 -2.13
N SER A 89 0.58 -16.29 -0.98
CA SER A 89 2.02 -16.12 -0.77
C SER A 89 2.69 -17.42 -0.32
N ALA A 90 4.03 -17.46 -0.37
CA ALA A 90 4.81 -18.60 0.13
C ALA A 90 4.65 -18.88 1.64
N VAL A 91 4.10 -17.92 2.41
CA VAL A 91 3.80 -18.08 3.85
C VAL A 91 2.31 -18.30 4.10
N GLN A 92 1.56 -18.75 3.09
CA GLN A 92 0.11 -19.04 3.15
C GLN A 92 -0.78 -17.83 3.42
N SER A 93 -0.25 -16.61 3.41
CA SER A 93 -1.07 -15.40 3.47
C SER A 93 -1.79 -15.19 2.13
N LEU A 94 -2.98 -14.58 2.17
CA LEU A 94 -3.76 -14.30 0.97
C LEU A 94 -3.86 -12.80 0.72
N VAL A 95 -3.33 -12.34 -0.41
CA VAL A 95 -3.38 -10.94 -0.82
C VAL A 95 -4.47 -10.79 -1.88
N CYS A 96 -5.54 -10.06 -1.58
CA CYS A 96 -6.58 -9.76 -2.56
C CYS A 96 -6.49 -8.30 -2.99
N ILE A 97 -6.46 -8.06 -4.30
CA ILE A 97 -6.40 -6.74 -4.93
C ILE A 97 -7.53 -6.57 -5.93
N GLY A 98 -8.13 -5.39 -5.98
CA GLY A 98 -9.23 -5.10 -6.87
C GLY A 98 -9.35 -3.62 -7.19
N TRP A 99 -10.24 -3.31 -8.13
CA TRP A 99 -10.56 -1.94 -8.54
C TRP A 99 -11.88 -1.50 -7.90
N ILE A 100 -11.92 -0.25 -7.47
CA ILE A 100 -13.17 0.52 -7.39
C ILE A 100 -13.14 1.54 -8.53
N GLN A 101 -14.21 1.64 -9.30
CA GLN A 101 -14.34 2.55 -10.43
C GLN A 101 -15.50 3.52 -10.17
N ASN A 102 -15.24 4.80 -10.38
CA ASN A 102 -16.28 5.81 -10.47
C ASN A 102 -16.65 5.97 -11.94
N THR A 103 -17.87 5.58 -12.30
CA THR A 103 -18.41 5.71 -13.66
C THR A 103 -19.22 6.99 -13.83
N GLY A 104 -19.31 7.82 -12.80
CA GLY A 104 -19.91 9.15 -12.83
C GLY A 104 -18.88 10.24 -13.12
N ASP A 105 -19.36 11.48 -13.24
CA ASP A 105 -18.53 12.66 -13.50
C ASP A 105 -17.95 13.27 -12.21
N ASP A 106 -18.70 13.21 -11.11
CA ASP A 106 -18.36 13.88 -9.87
C ASP A 106 -17.25 13.14 -9.10
N PRO A 107 -16.21 13.84 -8.63
CA PRO A 107 -15.16 13.23 -7.83
C PRO A 107 -15.67 12.81 -6.45
N LEU A 108 -15.15 11.68 -5.99
CA LEU A 108 -15.50 11.09 -4.70
C LEU A 108 -14.23 10.91 -3.86
N ILE A 109 -14.37 10.90 -2.54
CA ILE A 109 -13.24 10.77 -1.61
C ILE A 109 -13.49 9.68 -0.56
N ASN A 110 -12.37 9.21 0.00
CA ASN A 110 -12.32 8.31 1.15
C ASN A 110 -13.15 7.02 0.98
N PRO A 111 -13.02 6.28 -0.14
CA PRO A 111 -13.75 5.03 -0.30
C PRO A 111 -13.30 4.01 0.75
N LEU A 112 -14.26 3.49 1.49
CA LEU A 112 -14.10 2.39 2.43
C LEU A 112 -14.76 1.14 1.83
N ILE A 113 -13.96 0.10 1.63
CA ILE A 113 -14.34 -1.13 0.94
C ILE A 113 -14.26 -2.28 1.93
N THR A 114 -15.26 -3.16 1.92
CA THR A 114 -15.23 -4.40 2.69
C THR A 114 -15.04 -5.57 1.73
N VAL A 115 -14.00 -6.36 1.97
CA VAL A 115 -13.70 -7.58 1.22
C VAL A 115 -14.08 -8.79 2.07
N TYR A 116 -14.82 -9.70 1.46
CA TYR A 116 -15.30 -10.94 2.04
C TYR A 116 -14.64 -12.12 1.33
N LEU A 117 -14.26 -13.14 2.09
CA LEU A 117 -14.05 -14.49 1.56
C LEU A 117 -15.31 -15.28 1.87
N LEU A 118 -16.01 -15.75 0.83
CA LEU A 118 -17.31 -16.40 0.97
C LEU A 118 -17.21 -17.90 0.67
N THR A 119 -17.96 -18.72 1.43
CA THR A 119 -18.21 -20.12 1.07
C THR A 119 -19.06 -20.20 -0.21
N PRO A 120 -19.20 -21.39 -0.84
CA PRO A 120 -20.08 -21.55 -2.00
C PRO A 120 -21.56 -21.29 -1.70
N GLN A 121 -21.95 -21.34 -0.42
CA GLN A 121 -23.30 -20.99 0.05
C GLN A 121 -23.45 -19.49 0.36
N GLY A 122 -22.41 -18.68 0.09
CA GLY A 122 -22.42 -17.23 0.31
C GLY A 122 -22.23 -16.81 1.76
N GLN A 123 -21.76 -17.70 2.64
CA GLN A 123 -21.48 -17.35 4.04
C GLN A 123 -20.07 -16.76 4.16
N PRO A 124 -19.87 -15.67 4.92
CA PRO A 124 -18.54 -15.11 5.10
C PRO A 124 -17.67 -16.01 5.99
N ILE A 125 -16.50 -16.36 5.49
CA ILE A 125 -15.41 -17.05 6.20
C ILE A 125 -14.53 -16.03 6.90
N GLN A 126 -14.11 -15.00 6.15
CA GLN A 126 -13.29 -13.89 6.63
C GLN A 126 -13.80 -12.58 6.03
N ILE A 127 -13.62 -11.48 6.77
CA ILE A 127 -14.08 -10.14 6.38
C ILE A 127 -12.98 -9.14 6.76
N MET A 128 -12.64 -8.23 5.85
CA MET A 128 -11.69 -7.15 6.09
C MET A 128 -12.15 -5.85 5.46
N ASP A 129 -11.99 -4.74 6.19
CA ASP A 129 -12.15 -3.40 5.64
C ASP A 129 -10.80 -2.87 5.12
N THR A 130 -10.84 -2.08 4.04
CA THR A 130 -9.67 -1.37 3.48
C THR A 130 -10.09 -0.06 2.84
N THR A 131 -9.13 0.84 2.68
CA THR A 131 -9.24 2.00 1.78
C THR A 131 -8.55 1.71 0.44
N THR A 132 -8.74 2.60 -0.52
CA THR A 132 -7.94 2.65 -1.75
C THR A 132 -6.53 3.19 -1.51
N ALA A 133 -5.66 3.00 -2.50
CA ALA A 133 -4.26 3.45 -2.44
C ALA A 133 -4.08 4.97 -2.46
N LEU A 134 -5.05 5.69 -3.04
CA LEU A 134 -5.22 7.14 -3.02
C LEU A 134 -6.59 7.47 -2.43
N SER A 135 -6.83 8.71 -1.99
CA SER A 135 -8.09 9.09 -1.35
C SER A 135 -9.10 9.70 -2.32
N LEU A 136 -8.67 10.30 -3.43
CA LEU A 136 -9.52 10.96 -4.42
C LEU A 136 -9.78 10.03 -5.61
N LEU A 137 -11.04 9.63 -5.78
CA LEU A 137 -11.54 8.87 -6.91
C LEU A 137 -12.24 9.82 -7.90
N SER A 138 -11.47 10.33 -8.87
CA SER A 138 -11.98 11.19 -9.94
C SER A 138 -13.07 10.51 -10.78
N GLY A 139 -13.90 11.31 -11.46
CA GLY A 139 -14.89 10.79 -12.40
C GLY A 139 -14.24 9.99 -13.53
N HIS A 140 -14.90 8.91 -13.94
CA HIS A 140 -14.45 7.94 -14.96
C HIS A 140 -13.12 7.23 -14.66
N MET A 141 -12.60 7.35 -13.43
CA MET A 141 -11.33 6.75 -13.03
C MET A 141 -11.54 5.58 -12.07
N GLY A 142 -10.51 4.72 -11.99
CA GLY A 142 -10.44 3.63 -11.03
C GLY A 142 -9.34 3.85 -9.99
N LEU A 143 -9.52 3.32 -8.79
CA LEU A 143 -8.45 3.21 -7.79
C LEU A 143 -8.29 1.77 -7.31
N PRO A 144 -7.07 1.30 -7.12
CA PRO A 144 -6.82 -0.02 -6.57
C PRO A 144 -6.98 0.00 -5.05
N TYR A 145 -7.46 -1.12 -4.51
CA TYR A 145 -7.45 -1.43 -3.08
C TYR A 145 -6.76 -2.76 -2.82
N ARG A 146 -6.32 -3.00 -1.57
CA ARG A 146 -5.68 -4.26 -1.16
C ARG A 146 -6.09 -4.65 0.24
N VAL A 147 -6.47 -5.91 0.42
CA VAL A 147 -6.54 -6.58 1.71
C VAL A 147 -5.51 -7.70 1.78
N ILE A 148 -5.03 -7.99 2.98
CA ILE A 148 -4.11 -9.09 3.26
C ILE A 148 -4.70 -9.90 4.39
N PHE A 149 -5.18 -11.09 4.07
CA PHE A 149 -5.59 -12.07 5.07
C PHE A 149 -4.36 -12.86 5.52
N SER A 150 -4.30 -13.17 6.81
CA SER A 150 -3.16 -13.89 7.39
C SER A 150 -3.01 -15.31 6.87
N GLU A 151 -4.11 -15.92 6.42
CA GLU A 151 -4.18 -17.29 5.93
C GLU A 151 -5.20 -17.42 4.79
N ALA A 152 -4.88 -18.22 3.77
CA ALA A 152 -5.84 -18.62 2.75
C ALA A 152 -6.79 -19.69 3.34
N PRO A 153 -8.13 -19.59 3.13
CA PRO A 153 -9.04 -20.63 3.61
C PRO A 153 -8.76 -21.98 2.93
N THR A 154 -8.83 -23.06 3.71
CA THR A 154 -8.59 -24.43 3.24
C THR A 154 -9.79 -25.06 2.51
N GLU A 155 -10.99 -24.51 2.72
CA GLU A 155 -12.22 -24.95 2.06
C GLU A 155 -12.41 -24.25 0.71
N ASN A 156 -13.45 -24.59 -0.06
CA ASN A 156 -13.75 -23.84 -1.28
C ASN A 156 -14.27 -22.45 -0.94
N TRP A 157 -13.75 -21.42 -1.58
CA TRP A 157 -14.17 -20.04 -1.35
C TRP A 157 -14.11 -19.18 -2.62
N ALA A 158 -14.74 -18.02 -2.56
CA ALA A 158 -14.57 -16.96 -3.54
C ALA A 158 -14.50 -15.58 -2.88
N PRO A 159 -13.71 -14.65 -3.43
CA PRO A 159 -13.66 -13.30 -2.93
C PRO A 159 -14.87 -12.48 -3.43
N TYR A 160 -15.33 -11.58 -2.58
CA TYR A 160 -16.35 -10.58 -2.91
C TYR A 160 -15.93 -9.25 -2.29
N ALA A 161 -16.24 -8.14 -2.95
CA ALA A 161 -15.99 -6.81 -2.41
C ALA A 161 -17.25 -5.95 -2.51
N ASP A 162 -17.46 -5.14 -1.50
CA ASP A 162 -18.60 -4.24 -1.40
C ASP A 162 -18.15 -2.84 -0.95
N LEU A 163 -18.88 -1.83 -1.36
CA LEU A 163 -18.64 -0.46 -0.92
C LEU A 163 -19.33 -0.26 0.43
N ARG A 164 -18.58 0.15 1.44
CA ARG A 164 -19.15 0.44 2.77
C ARG A 164 -19.45 1.91 2.96
N ALA A 165 -18.54 2.78 2.52
CA ALA A 165 -18.71 4.22 2.59
C ALA A 165 -17.93 4.92 1.49
N ILE A 166 -18.42 6.08 1.06
CA ILE A 166 -17.74 7.00 0.15
C ILE A 166 -18.37 8.39 0.34
N GLU A 167 -17.58 9.44 0.14
CA GLU A 167 -18.03 10.82 0.34
C GLU A 167 -17.91 11.60 -0.99
N PRO A 168 -18.87 12.48 -1.33
CA PRO A 168 -18.68 13.41 -2.43
C PRO A 168 -17.64 14.47 -2.05
N LEU A 169 -16.83 14.90 -3.02
CA LEU A 169 -15.97 16.06 -2.81
C LEU A 169 -16.82 17.34 -2.76
N VAL A 170 -16.74 18.09 -1.66
CA VAL A 170 -17.53 19.32 -1.47
C VAL A 170 -16.92 20.45 -2.30
N ILE A 171 -17.65 20.91 -3.33
CA ILE A 171 -17.20 21.93 -4.29
C ILE A 171 -17.12 23.33 -3.66
N ASP A 172 -17.95 23.62 -2.65
CA ASP A 172 -18.06 24.96 -2.04
C ASP A 172 -16.99 25.26 -0.97
N SER A 173 -16.04 24.35 -0.76
CA SER A 173 -14.91 24.50 0.17
C SER A 173 -13.60 24.30 -0.59
N PRO A 174 -12.50 24.99 -0.22
CA PRO A 174 -11.20 24.64 -0.79
C PRO A 174 -10.95 23.14 -0.61
N PRO A 175 -10.67 22.40 -1.70
CA PRO A 175 -10.54 20.95 -1.63
C PRO A 175 -9.34 20.58 -0.76
N THR A 176 -9.51 19.61 0.14
CA THR A 176 -8.42 19.06 0.96
C THR A 176 -7.46 18.20 0.14
N VAL A 177 -7.95 17.68 -0.99
CA VAL A 177 -7.21 16.84 -1.93
C VAL A 177 -7.57 17.21 -3.36
N VAL A 178 -6.57 17.27 -4.24
CA VAL A 178 -6.73 17.59 -5.65
C VAL A 178 -6.06 16.54 -6.52
N ALA A 179 -6.63 16.27 -7.69
CA ALA A 179 -6.00 15.42 -8.69
C ALA A 179 -4.82 16.17 -9.33
N LEU A 180 -3.72 15.47 -9.59
CA LEU A 180 -2.55 16.03 -10.26
C LEU A 180 -2.30 15.29 -11.57
N SER A 181 -1.79 16.03 -12.54
CA SER A 181 -1.44 15.47 -13.85
C SER A 181 -0.08 14.76 -13.76
N VAL A 182 0.03 13.56 -14.34
CA VAL A 182 1.31 12.84 -14.45
C VAL A 182 1.74 12.81 -15.91
N THR A 183 2.94 13.28 -16.20
CA THR A 183 3.49 13.38 -17.56
C THR A 183 4.86 12.74 -17.65
N ASN A 184 5.35 12.54 -18.88
CA ASN A 184 6.70 12.03 -19.16
C ASN A 184 7.01 10.69 -18.45
N VAL A 185 6.00 9.84 -18.29
CA VAL A 185 6.15 8.55 -17.59
C VAL A 185 7.03 7.61 -18.40
N GLN A 186 8.09 7.13 -17.77
CA GLN A 186 8.99 6.10 -18.27
C GLN A 186 8.98 4.92 -17.32
N THR A 187 8.90 3.72 -17.89
CA THR A 187 8.91 2.46 -17.12
C THR A 187 10.02 1.56 -17.65
N THR A 188 10.83 1.03 -16.73
CA THR A 188 11.90 0.08 -17.07
C THR A 188 11.77 -1.16 -16.20
N TRP A 189 11.59 -2.32 -16.84
CA TRP A 189 11.57 -3.61 -16.17
C TRP A 189 12.98 -4.19 -16.10
N ASN A 190 13.42 -4.61 -14.92
CA ASN A 190 14.74 -5.25 -14.73
C ASN A 190 14.66 -6.78 -14.55
N GLY A 191 13.55 -7.39 -14.93
CA GLY A 191 13.27 -8.82 -14.71
C GLY A 191 12.52 -9.12 -13.41
N SER A 192 12.38 -8.13 -12.52
CA SER A 192 11.98 -8.40 -11.15
C SER A 192 11.24 -7.26 -10.43
N GLU A 193 11.52 -6.02 -10.83
CA GLU A 193 10.88 -4.79 -10.37
C GLU A 193 10.82 -3.80 -11.54
N TYR A 194 9.87 -2.88 -11.47
CA TYR A 194 9.82 -1.69 -12.30
C TYR A 194 10.55 -0.55 -11.62
N LEU A 195 11.36 0.17 -12.39
CA LEU A 195 11.67 1.56 -12.14
C LEU A 195 10.68 2.42 -12.92
N ILE A 196 9.94 3.26 -12.22
CA ILE A 196 8.95 4.18 -12.78
C ILE A 196 9.42 5.59 -12.49
N GLN A 197 9.50 6.41 -13.53
CA GLN A 197 9.95 7.79 -13.44
C GLN A 197 9.00 8.68 -14.23
N GLY A 198 8.87 9.94 -13.84
CA GLY A 198 8.07 10.91 -14.56
C GLY A 198 8.01 12.23 -13.83
N GLU A 199 7.05 13.07 -14.25
CA GLU A 199 6.80 14.38 -13.68
C GLU A 199 5.35 14.47 -13.23
N ILE A 200 5.13 15.07 -12.07
CA ILE A 200 3.79 15.37 -11.54
C ILE A 200 3.62 16.87 -11.63
N VAL A 201 2.58 17.31 -12.33
CA VAL A 201 2.27 18.71 -12.59
C VAL A 201 1.09 19.14 -11.73
N ASN A 202 1.29 20.23 -10.98
CA ASN A 202 0.23 20.91 -10.24
C ASN A 202 -0.32 22.08 -11.07
N ASP A 203 -1.38 21.82 -11.82
CA ASP A 203 -2.12 22.79 -12.62
C ASP A 203 -3.33 23.39 -11.87
N THR A 204 -3.52 23.01 -10.61
CA THR A 204 -4.68 23.39 -9.80
C THR A 204 -4.59 24.80 -9.22
N GLY A 205 -3.39 25.37 -9.17
CA GLY A 205 -3.09 26.65 -8.53
C GLY A 205 -3.12 26.62 -7.00
N GLN A 206 -3.37 25.46 -6.38
CA GLN A 206 -3.35 25.28 -4.92
C GLN A 206 -1.92 25.06 -4.42
N GLN A 207 -1.63 25.54 -3.21
CA GLN A 207 -0.41 25.18 -2.49
C GLN A 207 -0.58 23.79 -1.87
N LEU A 208 0.42 22.92 -2.07
CA LEU A 208 0.36 21.53 -1.62
C LEU A 208 1.26 21.28 -0.40
N ASP A 209 0.74 20.55 0.58
CA ASP A 209 1.49 20.02 1.72
C ASP A 209 2.26 18.75 1.36
N SER A 210 1.63 17.86 0.61
CA SER A 210 2.21 16.58 0.19
C SER A 210 1.63 16.12 -1.15
N VAL A 211 2.40 15.28 -1.86
CA VAL A 211 1.98 14.63 -3.11
C VAL A 211 2.08 13.13 -2.95
N HIS A 212 1.05 12.42 -3.37
CA HIS A 212 1.02 10.97 -3.38
C HIS A 212 0.93 10.48 -4.82
N ALA A 213 1.92 9.71 -5.26
CA ALA A 213 1.89 9.01 -6.54
C ALA A 213 1.52 7.55 -6.34
N LEU A 214 0.78 7.00 -7.30
CA LEU A 214 0.36 5.61 -7.38
C LEU A 214 0.79 5.05 -8.73
N ALA A 215 1.43 3.89 -8.72
CA ALA A 215 1.58 3.04 -9.89
C ALA A 215 0.76 1.76 -9.72
N ALA A 216 -0.14 1.49 -10.66
CA ALA A 216 -0.93 0.26 -10.74
C ALA A 216 -0.45 -0.58 -11.93
N PHE A 217 -0.39 -1.90 -11.71
CA PHE A 217 0.02 -2.88 -12.72
C PHE A 217 -1.18 -3.71 -13.11
N THR A 218 -1.42 -3.86 -14.41
CA THR A 218 -2.50 -4.70 -14.93
C THR A 218 -2.00 -5.70 -15.95
N THR A 219 -2.72 -6.81 -16.04
CA THR A 219 -2.59 -7.80 -17.11
C THR A 219 -3.29 -7.29 -18.38
N GLU A 220 -3.09 -7.97 -19.50
CA GLU A 220 -3.77 -7.72 -20.79
C GLU A 220 -5.30 -7.74 -20.64
N THR A 221 -5.83 -8.56 -19.73
CA THR A 221 -7.26 -8.65 -19.41
C THR A 221 -7.77 -7.53 -18.48
N GLY A 222 -6.91 -6.59 -18.08
CA GLY A 222 -7.24 -5.48 -17.18
C GLY A 222 -7.30 -5.86 -15.69
N LEU A 223 -6.93 -7.09 -15.32
CA LEU A 223 -6.86 -7.50 -13.92
C LEU A 223 -5.65 -6.87 -13.24
N LEU A 224 -5.80 -6.41 -12.01
CA LEU A 224 -4.68 -5.91 -11.22
C LEU A 224 -3.70 -7.05 -10.91
N SER A 225 -2.44 -6.83 -11.24
CA SER A 225 -1.32 -7.68 -10.84
C SER A 225 -0.50 -7.06 -9.70
N GLY A 226 -0.79 -5.83 -9.28
CA GLY A 226 -0.19 -5.18 -8.13
C GLY A 226 -0.34 -3.67 -8.17
N PHE A 227 0.07 -2.98 -7.11
CA PHE A 227 0.24 -1.53 -7.11
C PHE A 227 1.18 -1.06 -6.00
N ARG A 228 1.73 0.13 -6.16
CA ARG A 228 2.58 0.82 -5.18
C ARG A 228 2.17 2.28 -5.09
N SER A 229 1.98 2.77 -3.87
CA SER A 229 1.87 4.20 -3.59
C SER A 229 3.15 4.71 -2.92
N GLN A 230 3.46 5.98 -3.15
CA GLN A 230 4.59 6.68 -2.56
C GLN A 230 4.21 8.13 -2.31
N GLU A 231 4.48 8.59 -1.08
CA GLU A 231 4.47 10.00 -0.75
C GLU A 231 5.77 10.64 -1.27
N ILE A 232 5.64 11.78 -1.94
CA ILE A 232 6.71 12.57 -2.53
C ILE A 232 6.83 13.85 -1.71
N THR A 233 7.99 14.01 -1.08
CA THR A 233 8.30 15.23 -0.34
C THR A 233 8.54 16.37 -1.31
N LEU A 234 7.75 17.43 -1.19
CA LEU A 234 7.93 18.65 -1.97
C LEU A 234 9.10 19.45 -1.39
N THR A 235 10.04 19.86 -2.24
CA THR A 235 11.12 20.78 -1.83
C THR A 235 10.66 22.24 -1.89
N ASP A 236 9.68 22.52 -2.77
CA ASP A 236 8.96 23.79 -2.86
C ASP A 236 7.47 23.47 -3.03
N ALA A 237 6.65 23.91 -2.07
CA ALA A 237 5.20 23.69 -2.05
C ALA A 237 4.46 24.38 -3.21
N ASN A 238 5.13 25.33 -3.89
CA ASN A 238 4.61 26.04 -5.06
C ASN A 238 5.22 25.55 -6.37
N ALA A 239 6.03 24.50 -6.35
CA ALA A 239 6.57 23.93 -7.58
C ALA A 239 5.42 23.46 -8.47
N GLY A 240 5.24 24.11 -9.62
CA GLY A 240 4.24 23.71 -10.61
C GLY A 240 4.49 22.31 -11.21
N SER A 241 5.68 21.75 -11.01
CA SER A 241 6.02 20.37 -11.37
C SER A 241 7.07 19.79 -10.42
N VAL A 242 6.96 18.49 -10.13
CA VAL A 242 7.92 17.72 -9.34
C VAL A 242 8.23 16.39 -10.03
N SER A 243 9.51 16.07 -10.22
CA SER A 243 9.92 14.77 -10.73
C SER A 243 9.79 13.71 -9.65
N PHE A 244 9.40 12.49 -10.04
CA PHE A 244 9.32 11.36 -9.12
C PHE A 244 10.06 10.14 -9.66
N SER A 245 10.47 9.28 -8.73
CA SER A 245 11.03 7.96 -9.05
C SER A 245 10.56 6.94 -8.02
N MET A 246 9.89 5.89 -8.51
CA MET A 246 9.31 4.83 -7.72
C MET A 246 9.85 3.48 -8.18
N ARG A 247 10.17 2.61 -7.22
CA ARG A 247 10.37 1.17 -7.49
C ARG A 247 9.18 0.38 -7.01
N ALA A 248 8.77 -0.59 -7.81
CA ALA A 248 7.60 -1.38 -7.52
C ALA A 248 7.69 -2.78 -8.11
N THR A 249 7.21 -3.76 -7.36
CA THR A 249 7.22 -5.17 -7.73
C THR A 249 5.77 -5.63 -7.87
N PRO A 250 5.32 -5.99 -9.09
CA PRO A 250 4.05 -6.66 -9.29
C PRO A 250 4.00 -7.99 -8.51
N LEU A 251 2.81 -8.43 -8.11
CA LEU A 251 2.61 -9.72 -7.44
C LEU A 251 2.85 -10.87 -8.42
N THR A 252 2.43 -10.70 -9.67
CA THR A 252 2.74 -11.64 -10.74
C THR A 252 4.02 -11.21 -11.47
N GLY A 253 4.40 -11.93 -12.54
CA GLY A 253 5.59 -11.62 -13.34
C GLY A 253 5.52 -10.24 -14.03
N GLN A 254 6.00 -10.17 -15.28
CA GLN A 254 5.95 -8.92 -16.01
C GLN A 254 4.48 -8.58 -16.37
N PRO A 255 3.93 -7.43 -15.94
CA PRO A 255 2.62 -6.92 -16.30
C PRO A 255 2.65 -6.33 -17.72
N ASP A 256 1.47 -6.27 -18.32
CA ASP A 256 1.27 -5.77 -19.68
C ASP A 256 1.16 -4.24 -19.70
N HIS A 257 0.56 -3.66 -18.66
CA HIS A 257 0.36 -2.22 -18.55
C HIS A 257 0.73 -1.68 -17.17
N VAL A 258 1.20 -0.42 -17.17
CA VAL A 258 1.48 0.37 -15.96
C VAL A 258 0.70 1.67 -16.07
N GLU A 259 -0.20 1.91 -15.12
CA GLU A 259 -0.93 3.16 -14.99
C GLU A 259 -0.39 3.96 -13.82
N VAL A 260 -0.18 5.26 -14.01
CA VAL A 260 0.34 6.15 -12.97
C VAL A 260 -0.64 7.27 -12.71
N MET A 261 -0.96 7.50 -11.43
CA MET A 261 -1.85 8.53 -10.96
C MET A 261 -1.17 9.33 -9.85
N ALA A 262 -1.59 10.57 -9.64
CA ALA A 262 -1.13 11.38 -8.54
C ALA A 262 -2.25 12.25 -7.95
N GLN A 263 -2.14 12.53 -6.66
CA GLN A 263 -2.96 13.50 -5.96
C GLN A 263 -2.11 14.35 -5.03
N GLY A 264 -2.55 15.58 -4.78
CA GLY A 264 -1.93 16.51 -3.84
C GLY A 264 -2.87 16.79 -2.68
N TYR A 265 -2.32 16.92 -1.48
CA TYR A 265 -3.06 17.40 -0.31
C TYR A 265 -2.78 18.90 -0.12
N VAL A 266 -3.83 19.69 0.06
CA VAL A 266 -3.76 21.16 0.07
C VAL A 266 -3.55 21.67 1.50
N SER A 267 -2.66 22.65 1.66
CA SER A 267 -2.44 23.36 2.92
C SER A 267 -3.64 24.25 3.27
N HIS A 268 -4.10 24.20 4.53
CA HIS A 268 -5.13 25.12 5.05
C HIS A 268 -4.54 26.36 5.75
#